data_AF-A0A0W0WY13-F1
#
_entry.id   AF-A0A0W0WY13-F1
#
_cell.length_a   1.000
_cell.length_b   1.000
_cell.length_c   1.000
_cell.angle_alpha   90.00
_cell.angle_beta   90.00
_cell.angle_gamma   90.00
#
_symmetry.space_group_name_H-M   'P 1'
#
loop_
_entity.id
_entity.type
_entity.pdbx_description
1 polymer ?
#
loop_
_entity_poly.entity_id
_entity_poly.type
_entity_poly.pdbx_seq_one_letter_code
_entity_poly.pdbx_strand_id
1 'polypeptide(L)'
;MVKQNQILHLLMNGLLVGELEKTNQGALKFTYHQEWLNREGARPLSLSLPLVAHSYSGDVVYNFFDNLLPDNQQIRARIQARF
;
A
#
# COMPACT_ATOMS: atom_id res chain seq x y z
N MET A 1 -12.82 -20.71 -10.28
CA MET A 1 -13.12 -19.31 -9.88
C MET A 1 -11.82 -18.53 -9.89
N VAL A 2 -11.68 -17.53 -10.76
CA VAL A 2 -10.53 -16.61 -10.71
C VAL A 2 -10.81 -15.65 -9.55
N LYS A 3 -10.02 -15.72 -8.46
CA LYS A 3 -10.11 -14.72 -7.40
C LYS A 3 -9.73 -13.37 -8.00
N GLN A 4 -10.60 -12.37 -7.83
CA GLN A 4 -10.28 -10.98 -8.16
C GLN A 4 -9.16 -10.51 -7.23
N ASN A 5 -8.13 -9.91 -7.82
CA ASN A 5 -7.15 -9.17 -7.06
C ASN A 5 -7.85 -7.99 -6.36
N GLN A 6 -7.60 -7.84 -5.06
CA GLN A 6 -8.09 -6.69 -4.31
C GLN A 6 -7.07 -5.56 -4.46
N ILE A 7 -7.50 -4.46 -5.06
CA ILE A 7 -6.67 -3.27 -5.28
C ILE A 7 -7.17 -2.15 -4.38
N LEU A 8 -6.24 -1.52 -3.68
CA LEU A 8 -6.46 -0.29 -2.93
C LEU A 8 -5.67 0.82 -3.60
N HIS A 9 -6.37 1.89 -4.02
CA HIS A 9 -5.71 3.08 -4.56
C HIS A 9 -5.20 3.97 -3.43
N LEU A 10 -3.95 4.41 -3.54
CA LEU A 10 -3.33 5.33 -2.60
C LEU A 10 -3.39 6.74 -3.15
N LEU A 11 -3.96 7.65 -2.35
CA LEU A 11 -4.04 9.06 -2.70
C LEU A 11 -3.27 9.92 -1.69
N MET A 12 -2.59 10.94 -2.19
CA MET A 12 -1.97 11.99 -1.38
C MET A 12 -2.57 13.33 -1.79
N ASN A 13 -3.33 13.95 -0.89
CA ASN A 13 -4.06 15.20 -1.17
C ASN A 13 -4.91 15.13 -2.45
N GLY A 14 -5.59 14.00 -2.68
CA GLY A 14 -6.43 13.77 -3.85
C GLY A 14 -5.70 13.34 -5.13
N LEU A 15 -4.38 13.19 -5.09
CA LEU A 15 -3.58 12.76 -6.23
C LEU A 15 -3.27 11.26 -6.13
N LEU A 16 -3.46 10.51 -7.22
CA LEU A 16 -3.12 9.09 -7.27
C LEU A 16 -1.60 8.90 -7.19
N VAL A 17 -1.15 8.28 -6.09
CA VAL A 17 0.27 8.00 -5.84
C VAL A 17 0.65 6.62 -6.37
N GLY A 18 -0.25 5.66 -6.22
CA GLY A 18 0.03 4.26 -6.54
C GLY A 18 -1.08 3.35 -6.08
N GLU A 19 -0.79 2.06 -6.12
CA GLU A 19 -1.75 1.00 -5.85
C GLU A 19 -1.12 -0.06 -4.96
N LEU A 20 -1.89 -0.51 -3.96
CA LEU A 20 -1.60 -1.67 -3.14
C LEU A 20 -2.49 -2.82 -3.58
N GLU A 21 -1.87 -3.86 -4.10
CA GLU A 21 -2.50 -5.09 -4.54
C GLU A 21 -2.32 -6.18 -3.47
N LYS A 22 -3.43 -6.81 -3.08
CA LYS A 22 -3.39 -8.09 -2.37
C LYS A 22 -3.55 -9.21 -3.39
N THR A 23 -2.45 -9.90 -3.66
CA THR A 23 -2.39 -10.99 -4.64
C THR A 23 -3.26 -12.18 -4.19
N ASN A 24 -3.56 -13.08 -5.13
CA ASN A 24 -4.30 -14.32 -4.84
C ASN A 24 -3.63 -15.23 -3.80
N GLN A 25 -2.30 -15.12 -3.63
CA GLN A 25 -1.52 -15.84 -2.63
C GLN A 25 -1.47 -15.13 -1.27
N GLY A 26 -2.13 -13.97 -1.14
CA GLY A 26 -2.15 -13.18 0.10
C GLY A 26 -0.97 -12.23 0.26
N ALA A 27 0.00 -12.25 -0.64
CA ALA A 27 1.13 -11.31 -0.63
C ALA A 27 0.66 -9.89 -0.97
N LEU A 28 1.27 -8.89 -0.31
CA LEU A 28 1.08 -7.48 -0.62
C LEU A 28 2.11 -7.01 -1.63
N LYS A 29 1.65 -6.30 -2.65
CA LYS A 29 2.47 -5.69 -3.70
C LYS A 29 2.08 -4.23 -3.85
N PHE A 30 3.05 -3.34 -3.78
CA PHE A 30 2.83 -1.89 -3.94
C PHE A 30 3.53 -1.38 -5.19
N THR A 31 2.84 -0.56 -5.98
CA THR A 31 3.40 0.04 -7.20
C THR A 31 3.06 1.52 -7.24
N TYR A 32 4.07 2.37 -7.49
CA TYR A 32 3.83 3.78 -7.76
C TYR A 32 3.18 3.97 -9.14
N HIS A 33 2.25 4.92 -9.23
CA HIS A 33 1.68 5.31 -10.50
C HIS A 33 2.71 6.12 -11.31
N GLN A 34 2.78 5.89 -12.62
CA GLN A 34 3.78 6.55 -13.48
C GLN A 34 3.66 8.09 -13.44
N GLU A 35 2.43 8.60 -13.37
CA GLU A 35 2.19 10.05 -13.24
C GLU A 35 2.76 10.61 -11.94
N TRP A 36 2.75 9.85 -10.84
CA TRP A 36 3.36 10.28 -9.59
C TRP A 36 4.89 10.29 -9.69
N LEU A 37 5.48 9.26 -10.29
CA LEU A 37 6.94 9.17 -10.48
C LEU A 37 7.49 10.31 -11.35
N ASN A 38 6.74 10.72 -12.36
CA ASN A 38 7.14 11.78 -13.29
C ASN A 38 6.80 13.19 -12.78
N ARG A 39 6.15 13.31 -11.61
CA ARG A 39 5.70 14.60 -11.09
C ARG A 39 6.86 15.37 -10.47
N GLU A 40 6.96 16.65 -10.81
CA GLU A 40 7.89 17.55 -10.13
C GLU A 40 7.53 17.67 -8.64
N GLY A 41 8.51 17.48 -7.77
CA GLY A 41 8.31 17.48 -6.32
C GLY A 41 7.61 16.24 -5.76
N ALA A 42 7.53 15.15 -6.54
CA ALA A 42 7.07 13.85 -6.04
C ALA A 42 7.87 13.43 -4.80
N ARG A 43 7.19 12.75 -3.88
CA ARG A 43 7.79 12.26 -2.63
C ARG A 43 7.48 10.79 -2.45
N PRO A 44 8.44 10.01 -1.94
CA PRO A 44 8.16 8.63 -1.55
C PRO A 44 7.19 8.60 -0.36
N LEU A 45 6.38 7.56 -0.27
CA LEU A 45 5.50 7.31 0.88
C LEU A 45 6.29 7.01 2.16
N SER A 46 7.46 6.38 2.01
CA SER A 46 8.41 6.08 3.06
C SER A 46 9.82 6.04 2.49
N LEU A 47 10.83 6.33 3.30
CA LEU A 47 12.22 6.15 2.91
C LEU A 47 12.55 4.68 2.58
N SER A 48 11.79 3.73 3.13
CA SER A 48 11.89 2.30 2.79
C SER A 48 11.22 1.95 1.45
N LEU A 49 10.43 2.86 0.88
CA LEU A 49 9.74 2.72 -0.40
C LEU A 49 10.11 3.89 -1.33
N PRO A 50 11.37 4.00 -1.77
CA PRO A 50 11.81 5.12 -2.62
C PRO A 50 11.03 5.20 -3.94
N LEU A 51 11.11 6.33 -4.65
CA LEU A 51 10.40 6.51 -5.92
C LEU A 51 11.07 5.68 -7.02
N VAL A 52 10.54 4.49 -7.30
CA VAL A 52 11.00 3.61 -8.38
C VAL A 52 9.82 3.10 -9.21
N ALA A 53 10.07 2.79 -10.48
CA ALA A 53 9.07 2.25 -11.40
C ALA A 53 8.72 0.78 -11.15
N HIS A 54 9.57 0.05 -10.44
CA HIS A 54 9.33 -1.36 -10.12
C HIS A 54 8.38 -1.51 -8.93
N SER A 55 7.63 -2.59 -8.91
CA SER A 55 6.77 -2.91 -7.78
C SER A 55 7.58 -3.39 -6.57
N TYR A 56 7.15 -2.96 -5.39
CA TYR A 56 7.59 -3.47 -4.10
C TYR A 56 6.76 -4.68 -3.69
N SER A 57 7.37 -5.62 -2.99
CA SER A 57 6.69 -6.79 -2.41
C SER A 57 7.40 -7.28 -1.15
N GLY A 58 6.74 -8.15 -0.38
CA GLY A 58 7.32 -8.78 0.81
C GLY A 58 7.31 -7.87 2.02
N ASP A 59 8.26 -8.10 2.93
CA ASP A 59 8.26 -7.50 4.27
C ASP A 59 8.32 -5.97 4.26
N VAL A 60 8.98 -5.36 3.27
CA VAL A 60 9.07 -3.89 3.19
C VAL A 60 7.70 -3.25 2.97
N VAL A 61 6.86 -3.87 2.15
CA VAL A 61 5.48 -3.42 1.90
C VAL A 61 4.64 -3.71 3.13
N TYR A 62 4.69 -4.94 3.62
CA TYR A 62 3.92 -5.36 4.78
C TYR A 62 4.18 -4.46 6.00
N ASN A 63 5.44 -4.25 6.36
CA ASN A 63 5.83 -3.44 7.51
C ASN A 63 5.39 -1.98 7.38
N PHE A 64 5.50 -1.38 6.19
CA PHE A 64 5.05 0.00 5.99
C PHE A 64 3.54 0.14 6.24
N PHE A 65 2.73 -0.74 5.64
CA PHE A 65 1.28 -0.66 5.78
C PHE A 65 0.77 -1.12 7.15
N ASP A 66 1.42 -2.10 7.77
CA ASP A 66 1.07 -2.55 9.12
C ASP A 66 1.29 -1.46 10.17
N ASN A 67 2.36 -0.67 10.01
CA ASN A 67 2.67 0.47 10.88
C ASN A 67 1.68 1.65 10.74
N LEU A 68 0.74 1.60 9.78
CA LEU A 68 -0.37 2.56 9.70
C LEU A 68 -1.55 2.15 10.57
N LEU A 69 -1.54 0.93 11.09
CA LEU A 69 -2.60 0.38 11.93
C LEU A 69 -2.24 0.52 13.42
N PRO A 70 -3.23 0.58 14.33
CA PRO A 70 -2.96 0.72 15.76
C PRO A 70 -2.18 -0.48 16.32
N ASP A 71 -1.12 -0.26 17.10
CA ASP A 71 -0.32 -1.37 17.68
C ASP A 71 -1.10 -2.26 18.66
N ASN A 72 -2.13 -1.69 19.32
CA ASN A 72 -2.92 -2.42 20.31
C ASN A 72 -3.82 -3.46 19.62
N GLN A 73 -3.55 -4.74 19.89
CA GLN A 73 -4.31 -5.88 19.34
C GLN A 73 -5.81 -5.82 19.66
N GLN A 74 -6.21 -5.32 20.84
CA GLN A 74 -7.62 -5.18 21.18
C GLN A 74 -8.31 -4.13 20.29
N ILE A 75 -7.61 -3.05 19.95
CA ILE A 75 -8.13 -2.03 19.03
C ILE A 75 -8.26 -2.61 17.62
N ARG A 76 -7.24 -3.36 17.15
CA ARG A 76 -7.30 -4.04 15.84
C ARG A 76 -8.48 -5.00 15.74
N ALA A 77 -8.71 -5.83 16.78
CA ALA A 77 -9.84 -6.76 16.83
C ALA A 77 -11.20 -6.03 16.77
N ARG A 78 -11.32 -4.87 17.43
CA ARG A 78 -12.55 -4.06 17.39
C ARG A 78 -12.80 -3.45 16.01
N ILE A 79 -11.76 -3.04 15.28
CA ILE A 79 -11.89 -2.53 13.91
C ILE A 79 -12.35 -3.66 12.98
N GLN A 80 -11.74 -4.85 13.08
CA GLN A 80 -12.11 -6.03 12.28
C GLN A 80 -13.53 -6.54 12.57
N ALA A 81 -14.02 -6.40 13.81
CA ALA A 81 -15.40 -6.79 14.13
C ALA A 81 -16.44 -5.79 13.60
N ARG A 82 -16.03 -4.56 13.26
CA ARG A 82 -16.91 -3.48 12.81
C ARG A 82 -17.05 -3.42 11.28
N PHE A 83 -16.02 -3.82 10.55
CA PHE A 83 -15.92 -3.72 9.08
C PHE A 83 -15.48 -5.06 8.50
#